data_AF-A0A7X5Y3A7-F1
#
_entry.id   AF-A0A7X5Y3A7-F1
#
_cell.length_a   1.000
_cell.length_b   1.000
_cell.length_c   1.000
_cell.angle_alpha   90.00
_cell.angle_beta   90.00
_cell.angle_gamma   90.00
#
_symmetry.space_group_name_H-M   'P 1'
#
loop_
_entity.id
_entity.type
_entity.pdbx_description
1 polymer ?
#
loop_
_entity_poly.entity_id
_entity_poly.type
_entity_poly.pdbx_seq_one_letter_code
_entity_poly.pdbx_strand_id
1 'polypeptide(L)'
;MFNEEQRQRYEAACHAMQSGVAFEQSAGSKCGSPKHLRVGINSAMVETSALAHLLVAKGICTAFEYAEAITTAMEEEARRYEARIAAQTGATVRLG
;
A
#
# COMPACT_ATOMS: atom_id res chain seq x y z
N MET A 1 -2.29 20.95 -5.87
CA MET A 1 -1.37 21.06 -4.72
C MET A 1 -2.19 21.35 -3.48
N PHE A 2 -1.84 20.80 -2.31
CA PHE A 2 -2.61 21.02 -1.07
C PHE A 2 -2.63 22.50 -0.69
N ASN A 3 -3.76 22.96 -0.15
CA ASN A 3 -3.79 24.22 0.58
C ASN A 3 -3.21 24.04 2.00
N GLU A 4 -3.01 25.15 2.71
CA GLU A 4 -2.36 25.13 4.02
C GLU A 4 -3.12 24.28 5.05
N GLU A 5 -4.45 24.41 5.09
CA GLU A 5 -5.30 23.63 6.00
C GLU A 5 -5.23 22.13 5.71
N GLN A 6 -5.29 21.73 4.44
CA GLN A 6 -5.19 20.34 4.00
C GLN A 6 -3.82 19.75 4.37
N ARG A 7 -2.75 20.53 4.19
CA ARG A 7 -1.39 20.13 4.58
C ARG A 7 -1.29 19.88 6.08
N GLN A 8 -1.75 20.83 6.90
CA GLN A 8 -1.70 20.71 8.36
C GLN A 8 -2.49 19.49 8.86
N ARG A 9 -3.67 19.25 8.30
CA ARG A 9 -4.49 18.08 8.64
C ARG A 9 -3.83 16.76 8.22
N TYR A 10 -3.23 16.72 7.03
CA TYR A 10 -2.50 15.54 6.56
C TYR A 10 -1.27 15.24 7.42
N GLU A 11 -0.46 16.26 7.72
CA GLU A 11 0.73 16.12 8.58
C GLU A 11 0.36 15.66 9.98
N ALA A 12 -0.68 16.24 10.58
CA ALA A 12 -1.19 15.82 11.89
C ALA A 12 -1.65 14.34 11.89
N ALA A 13 -2.32 13.90 10.82
CA ALA A 13 -2.73 12.50 10.67
C ALA A 13 -1.53 11.55 10.52
N CYS A 14 -0.50 11.94 9.74
CA CYS A 14 0.75 11.20 9.62
C CYS A 14 1.48 11.07 10.97
N HIS A 15 1.51 12.13 11.78
CA HIS A 15 2.06 12.09 13.13
C HIS A 15 1.25 11.18 14.07
N ALA A 16 -0.08 11.22 14.01
CA ALA A 16 -0.92 10.32 14.79
C ALA A 16 -0.68 8.85 14.41
N MET A 17 -0.57 8.54 13.11
CA MET A 17 -0.22 7.22 12.62
C MET A 17 1.16 6.76 13.13
N GLN A 18 2.16 7.65 13.11
CA GLN A 18 3.49 7.36 13.66
C GLN A 18 3.45 6.99 15.14
N SER A 19 2.60 7.65 15.93
CA SER A 19 2.38 7.32 17.35
C SER A 19 1.73 5.94 17.52
N GLY A 20 0.74 5.60 16.68
CA GLY A 20 0.13 4.26 16.66
C GLY A 20 1.14 3.16 16.36
N VAL A 21 1.96 3.33 15.31
CA VAL A 21 3.02 2.37 14.96
C VAL A 21 4.04 2.21 16.10
N ALA A 22 4.41 3.32 16.76
CA ALA A 22 5.33 3.26 17.91
C ALA A 22 4.74 2.45 19.08
N PHE A 23 3.45 2.64 19.35
CA PHE A 23 2.75 1.89 20.39
C PHE A 23 2.73 0.39 20.08
N GLU A 24 2.35 0.00 18.85
CA GLU A 24 2.35 -1.41 18.44
C GLU A 24 3.74 -2.05 18.55
N GLN A 25 4.80 -1.32 18.18
CA GLN A 25 6.18 -1.77 18.35
C GLN A 25 6.55 -1.95 19.82
N SER A 26 6.18 -1.01 20.68
CA SER A 26 6.41 -1.14 22.13
C SER A 26 5.66 -2.32 22.74
N ALA A 27 4.53 -2.71 22.15
CA ALA A 27 3.76 -3.89 22.52
C ALA A 27 4.34 -5.22 21.94
N GLY A 28 5.49 -5.16 21.26
CA GLY A 28 6.21 -6.33 20.75
C GLY A 28 5.98 -6.64 19.27
N SER A 29 5.23 -5.81 18.54
CA SER A 29 5.05 -6.00 17.09
C SER A 29 6.35 -5.75 16.34
N LYS A 30 6.76 -6.71 15.51
CA LYS A 30 7.86 -6.56 14.54
C LYS A 30 7.37 -6.06 13.18
N CYS A 31 6.06 -6.01 12.95
CA CYS A 31 5.42 -5.73 11.66
C CYS A 31 5.51 -4.26 11.20
N GLY A 32 6.28 -3.42 11.90
CA GLY A 32 6.43 -1.99 11.60
C GLY A 32 7.87 -1.47 11.70
N SER A 33 8.86 -2.35 11.82
CA SER A 33 10.26 -1.94 12.02
C SER A 33 11.03 -1.80 10.70
N PRO A 34 11.73 -0.67 10.45
CA PRO A 34 11.82 0.51 11.31
C PRO A 34 10.59 1.43 11.19
N LYS A 35 10.20 2.09 12.30
CA LYS A 35 8.96 2.88 12.42
C LYS A 35 8.68 3.83 11.26
N HIS A 36 9.69 4.60 10.86
CA HIS A 36 9.55 5.62 9.83
C HIS A 36 9.27 5.01 8.45
N LEU A 37 9.82 3.83 8.16
CA LEU A 37 9.54 3.11 6.92
C LEU A 37 8.08 2.65 6.88
N ARG A 38 7.54 2.16 8.00
CA ARG A 38 6.14 1.72 8.08
C ARG A 38 5.16 2.88 7.88
N VAL A 39 5.44 4.04 8.47
CA VAL A 39 4.62 5.25 8.26
C VAL A 39 4.63 5.66 6.79
N GLY A 40 5.80 5.68 6.13
CA GLY A 40 5.90 5.98 4.71
C GLY A 40 5.13 5.00 3.81
N ILE A 41 5.26 3.69 4.07
CA ILE A 41 4.50 2.65 3.34
C ILE A 41 2.99 2.85 3.55
N ASN A 42 2.55 3.08 4.79
CA ASN A 42 1.14 3.30 5.08
C ASN A 42 0.61 4.55 4.38
N SER A 43 1.38 5.65 4.36
CA SER A 43 1.00 6.86 3.63
C SER A 43 0.85 6.59 2.13
N ALA A 44 1.77 5.85 1.51
CA ALA A 44 1.65 5.47 0.10
C ALA A 44 0.42 4.59 -0.20
N MET A 45 0.09 3.67 0.71
CA MET A 45 -1.13 2.86 0.61
C MET A 45 -2.40 3.72 0.75
N VAL A 46 -2.40 4.67 1.69
CA VAL A 46 -3.51 5.62 1.90
C VAL A 46 -3.69 6.50 0.67
N GLU A 47 -2.60 7.02 0.08
CA GLU A 47 -2.67 7.82 -1.15
C GLU A 47 -3.27 7.03 -2.32
N THR A 48 -2.85 5.77 -2.48
CA THR A 48 -3.40 4.89 -3.52
C THR A 48 -4.90 4.63 -3.30
N SER A 49 -5.32 4.36 -2.06
CA SER A 49 -6.72 4.17 -1.71
C SER A 49 -7.54 5.45 -1.89
N ALA A 50 -7.01 6.61 -1.49
CA ALA A 50 -7.67 7.90 -1.65
C ALA A 50 -7.87 8.25 -3.13
N LEU A 51 -6.89 7.95 -3.98
CA LEU A 51 -7.01 8.12 -5.43
C LEU A 51 -8.10 7.22 -6.01
N ALA A 52 -8.12 5.93 -5.65
CA ALA A 52 -9.15 5.00 -6.11
C ALA A 52 -10.55 5.45 -5.69
N HIS A 53 -10.73 5.85 -4.43
CA HIS A 53 -12.01 6.38 -3.95
C HIS A 53 -12.43 7.66 -4.68
N LEU A 54 -11.49 8.57 -4.98
CA LEU A 54 -11.78 9.77 -5.75
C LEU A 54 -12.27 9.44 -7.16
N LEU A 55 -11.62 8.49 -7.85
CA LEU A 55 -12.01 8.05 -9.20
C LEU A 55 -13.41 7.44 -9.20
N VAL A 56 -13.71 6.59 -8.22
CA VAL A 56 -15.06 6.01 -8.04
C VAL A 56 -16.09 7.08 -7.75
N ALA A 57 -15.81 8.00 -6.84
CA ALA A 57 -16.72 9.10 -6.50
C ALA A 57 -16.98 10.05 -7.69
N LYS A 58 -16.04 10.13 -8.64
CA LYS A 58 -16.20 10.88 -9.89
C LYS A 58 -16.87 10.09 -11.01
N GLY A 59 -17.18 8.81 -10.79
CA GLY A 59 -17.81 7.93 -11.78
C GLY A 59 -16.87 7.56 -12.93
N ILE A 60 -15.55 7.68 -12.74
CA ILE A 60 -14.54 7.32 -13.77
C ILE A 60 -14.38 5.80 -13.86
N CYS A 61 -14.48 5.12 -12.72
CA CYS A 61 -14.57 3.68 -12.64
C CYS A 61 -15.51 3.29 -11.50
N THR A 62 -15.85 2.02 -11.42
CA THR A 62 -16.62 1.42 -10.34
C THR A 62 -15.69 0.78 -9.31
N ALA A 63 -16.19 0.57 -8.10
CA ALA A 63 -15.47 -0.19 -7.08
C ALA A 63 -15.15 -1.63 -7.55
N PHE A 64 -16.01 -2.21 -8.39
CA PHE A 64 -15.79 -3.53 -8.99
C PHE A 64 -14.63 -3.51 -9.98
N GLU A 65 -14.58 -2.55 -10.92
CA GLU A 65 -13.46 -2.41 -11.86
C GLU A 65 -12.13 -2.16 -11.14
N TYR A 66 -12.13 -1.38 -10.05
CA TYR A 66 -10.94 -1.22 -9.21
C TYR A 66 -10.50 -2.55 -8.58
N ALA A 67 -11.43 -3.34 -8.04
CA ALA A 67 -11.14 -4.64 -7.43
C ALA A 67 -10.58 -5.65 -8.45
N GLU A 68 -11.15 -5.71 -9.65
CA GLU A 68 -10.65 -6.54 -10.75
C GLU A 68 -9.25 -6.10 -11.19
N ALA A 69 -9.02 -4.79 -11.32
CA ALA A 69 -7.73 -4.25 -11.75
C ALA A 69 -6.61 -4.55 -10.74
N ILE A 70 -6.84 -4.33 -9.44
CA ILE A 70 -5.83 -4.61 -8.41
C ILE A 70 -5.56 -6.10 -8.25
N THR A 71 -6.58 -6.95 -8.42
CA THR A 71 -6.44 -8.41 -8.40
C THR A 71 -5.58 -8.88 -9.57
N THR A 72 -5.91 -8.44 -10.78
CA THR A 72 -5.13 -8.74 -11.99
C THR A 72 -3.66 -8.32 -11.83
N ALA A 73 -3.43 -7.10 -11.33
CA ALA A 73 -2.08 -6.60 -11.10
C ALA A 73 -1.29 -7.45 -10.08
N MET A 74 -1.95 -7.97 -9.05
CA MET A 74 -1.30 -8.81 -8.04
C MET A 74 -0.94 -10.20 -8.59
N GLU A 75 -1.82 -10.79 -9.40
CA GLU A 75 -1.55 -12.06 -10.10
C GLU A 75 -0.39 -11.91 -11.10
N GLU A 76 -0.32 -10.78 -11.81
CA GLU A 76 0.82 -10.47 -12.67
C GLU A 76 2.12 -10.33 -11.89
N GLU A 77 2.10 -9.69 -10.73
CA GLU A 77 3.29 -9.58 -9.88
C GLU A 77 3.75 -10.96 -9.38
N ALA A 78 2.81 -11.83 -8.98
CA ALA A 78 3.13 -13.21 -8.63
C ALA A 78 3.81 -13.95 -9.81
N ARG A 79 3.27 -13.84 -11.03
CA ARG A 79 3.88 -14.39 -12.25
C ARG A 79 5.29 -13.84 -12.51
N ARG A 80 5.54 -12.56 -12.23
CA ARG A 80 6.91 -11.98 -12.34
C ARG A 80 7.87 -12.57 -11.32
N TYR A 81 7.41 -12.89 -10.11
CA TYR A 81 8.24 -13.60 -9.13
C TYR A 81 8.52 -15.05 -9.57
N GLU A 82 7.51 -15.78 -10.07
CA GLU A 82 7.70 -17.13 -10.63
C GLU A 82 8.78 -17.14 -11.71
N ALA A 83 8.72 -16.20 -12.66
CA ALA A 83 9.70 -16.08 -13.74
C ALA A 83 11.12 -15.78 -13.22
N ARG A 84 11.26 -14.88 -12.24
CA ARG A 84 12.56 -14.58 -11.62
C ARG A 84 13.15 -15.77 -10.88
N ILE A 85 12.33 -16.51 -10.13
CA ILE A 85 12.78 -17.70 -9.41
C ILE A 85 13.20 -18.79 -10.39
N ALA A 86 12.42 -19.01 -11.45
CA ALA A 86 12.76 -19.98 -12.49
C ALA A 86 14.10 -19.65 -13.16
N ALA A 87 14.35 -18.37 -13.46
CA ALA A 87 15.63 -17.91 -14.01
C ALA A 87 16.81 -18.13 -13.04
N GLN A 88 16.60 -17.99 -11.73
CA GLN A 88 17.64 -18.16 -10.72
C GLN A 88 17.93 -19.63 -10.36
N THR A 89 16.92 -20.48 -10.41
CA THR A 89 16.99 -21.86 -9.93
C THR A 89 17.05 -22.91 -11.05
N GLY A 90 16.69 -22.53 -12.28
CA GLY A 90 16.56 -23.46 -13.42
C GLY A 90 15.33 -24.36 -13.34
N ALA A 91 14.47 -24.21 -12.33
CA ALA A 91 13.27 -25.01 -12.12
C ALA A 91 12.00 -24.20 -12.38
N THR A 92 10.98 -24.80 -12.97
CA THR A 92 9.66 -24.18 -13.07
C THR A 92 8.99 -24.13 -11.70
N VAL A 93 8.58 -22.92 -11.26
CA VAL A 93 7.95 -22.68 -9.95
C VAL A 93 6.57 -22.06 -10.15
N ARG A 94 5.61 -22.49 -9.33
CA ARG A 94 4.25 -21.94 -9.25
C ARG A 94 4.00 -21.37 -7.85
N LEU A 95 3.57 -20.12 -7.77
CA LEU A 95 3.26 -19.38 -6.56
C LEU A 95 1.76 -19.04 -6.54
N GLY A 96 0.91 -20.02 -6.20
CA GLY A 96 -0.54 -19.82 -6.09
C GLY A 96 -1.33 -19.96 -7.39
#